data_AF-A0A2R2MNL7-F1
#
_entry.id   AF-A0A2R2MNL7-F1
#
_cell.length_a   1.000
_cell.length_b   1.000
_cell.length_c   1.000
_cell.angle_alpha   90.00
_cell.angle_beta   90.00
_cell.angle_gamma   90.00
#
_symmetry.space_group_name_H-M   'P 1'
#
loop_
_entity.id
_entity.type
_entity.pdbx_description
1 polymer ?
#
loop_
_entity_poly.entity_id
_entity_poly.type
_entity_poly.pdbx_seq_one_letter_code
_entity_poly.pdbx_strand_id
1 'polypeptide(L)'
;MGGKCITRQLFILFILVCFLQTLEFCVGQVYDIDDSTGVGRQFDGIGGISGGGATSKLLVNYPMKQRDEILDYLFKPNFGASLHIFKVEIGGDSQSTEGCEASHMHEAWDENYHRGYEWWMLTEAKKRNPNIKIYALPWAFPGWVGNGTRNPYTYPNLTATYVLKWVQGAKKYYSVDVDYIGIWNERPYSTTYVK
;
A
#
# COMPACT_ATOMS: atom_id res chain seq x y z
N MET A 1 -26.04 -37.53 70.91
CA MET A 1 -26.44 -36.24 70.27
C MET A 1 -25.25 -35.41 69.72
N GLY A 2 -24.02 -35.96 69.56
CA GLY A 2 -22.82 -35.15 69.21
C GLY A 2 -22.39 -35.10 67.73
N GLY A 3 -22.91 -35.96 66.84
CA GLY A 3 -22.37 -36.11 65.48
C GLY A 3 -22.76 -35.02 64.47
N LYS A 4 -23.87 -34.30 64.67
CA LYS A 4 -24.36 -33.30 63.69
C LYS A 4 -23.54 -32.01 63.68
N CYS A 5 -22.83 -31.67 64.76
CA CYS A 5 -22.05 -30.43 64.87
C CYS A 5 -20.72 -30.50 64.10
N ILE A 6 -20.00 -31.63 64.25
CA ILE A 6 -18.70 -31.88 63.60
C ILE A 6 -18.84 -31.96 62.07
N THR A 7 -19.90 -32.61 61.59
CA THR A 7 -20.18 -32.75 60.16
C THR A 7 -20.42 -31.39 59.49
N ARG A 8 -21.06 -30.45 60.20
CA ARG A 8 -21.35 -29.09 59.71
C ARG A 8 -20.11 -28.19 59.71
N GLN A 9 -19.24 -28.33 60.71
CA GLN A 9 -17.93 -27.65 60.74
C GLN A 9 -17.00 -28.13 59.64
N LEU A 10 -16.95 -29.45 59.38
CA LEU A 10 -16.18 -30.03 58.28
C LEU A 10 -16.69 -29.55 56.91
N PHE A 11 -18.00 -29.44 56.74
CA PHE A 11 -18.60 -28.95 55.48
C PHE A 11 -18.29 -27.47 55.23
N ILE A 12 -18.34 -26.62 56.27
CA ILE A 12 -17.98 -25.20 56.17
C ILE A 12 -16.49 -25.04 55.88
N LEU A 13 -15.62 -25.83 56.53
CA LEU A 13 -14.19 -25.81 56.26
C LEU A 13 -13.88 -26.26 54.83
N PHE A 14 -14.58 -27.27 54.33
CA PHE A 14 -14.45 -27.74 52.95
C PHE A 14 -14.87 -26.66 51.94
N ILE A 15 -16.00 -25.97 52.19
CA ILE A 15 -16.43 -24.84 51.36
C ILE A 15 -15.40 -23.70 51.40
N LEU A 16 -14.83 -23.38 52.57
CA LEU A 16 -13.82 -22.33 52.70
C LEU A 16 -12.53 -22.66 51.93
N VAL A 17 -12.07 -23.93 52.00
CA VAL A 17 -10.90 -24.42 51.27
C VAL A 17 -11.15 -24.39 49.76
N CYS A 18 -12.34 -24.80 49.29
CA CYS A 18 -12.73 -24.67 47.89
C CYS A 18 -12.78 -23.21 47.42
N PHE A 19 -13.28 -22.29 48.25
CA PHE A 19 -13.36 -20.86 47.94
C PHE A 19 -11.98 -20.18 47.89
N LEU A 20 -11.02 -20.67 48.68
CA LEU A 20 -9.62 -20.22 48.67
C LEU A 20 -8.81 -20.78 47.49
N GLN A 21 -9.18 -21.95 46.95
CA GLN A 21 -8.55 -22.56 45.78
C GLN A 21 -9.02 -21.93 44.44
N THR A 22 -10.14 -21.21 44.43
CA THR A 22 -10.65 -20.50 43.24
C THR A 22 -10.13 -19.07 43.08
N LEU A 23 -9.15 -18.66 43.90
CA LEU A 23 -8.35 -17.45 43.64
C LEU A 23 -7.37 -17.73 42.51
N GLU A 24 -7.87 -17.85 41.28
CA GLU A 24 -7.07 -17.74 40.08
C GLU A 24 -6.55 -16.30 40.02
N PHE A 25 -5.30 -16.09 40.42
CA PHE A 25 -4.59 -14.89 40.04
C PHE A 25 -4.50 -14.89 38.52
N CYS A 26 -5.23 -13.98 37.88
CA CYS A 26 -5.01 -13.65 36.47
C CYS A 26 -3.64 -12.99 36.37
N VAL A 27 -2.59 -13.81 36.26
CA VAL A 27 -1.25 -13.34 35.92
C VAL A 27 -1.27 -13.11 34.42
N GLY A 28 -1.49 -11.86 34.02
CA GLY A 28 -1.29 -11.44 32.64
C GLY A 28 0.12 -11.83 32.22
N GLN A 29 0.24 -12.57 31.11
CA GLN A 29 1.54 -12.91 30.56
C GLN A 29 2.22 -11.62 30.09
N VAL A 30 3.36 -11.29 30.69
CA VAL A 30 4.24 -10.21 30.20
C VAL A 30 5.20 -10.86 29.22
N TYR A 31 5.12 -10.44 27.96
CA TYR A 31 6.07 -10.84 26.93
C TYR A 31 7.05 -9.70 26.74
N ASP A 32 8.28 -9.90 27.21
CA ASP A 32 9.37 -8.98 26.94
C ASP A 32 9.81 -9.16 25.49
N ILE A 33 9.59 -8.13 24.68
CA ILE A 33 9.99 -8.09 23.27
C ILE A 33 11.23 -7.22 23.17
N ASP A 34 12.37 -7.85 22.96
CA ASP A 34 13.65 -7.19 22.70
C ASP A 34 14.44 -7.90 21.60
N ASP A 35 15.60 -7.32 21.25
CA ASP A 35 16.48 -7.84 20.20
C ASP A 35 17.53 -8.84 20.74
N SER A 36 17.45 -9.25 22.01
CA SER A 36 18.48 -10.09 22.65
C SER A 36 18.66 -11.45 21.99
N THR A 37 17.57 -11.97 21.39
CA THR A 37 17.54 -13.24 20.66
C THR A 37 17.76 -13.06 19.15
N GLY A 38 18.04 -11.83 18.71
CA GLY A 38 18.14 -11.43 17.32
C GLY A 38 16.91 -10.66 16.84
N VAL A 39 17.09 -9.91 15.74
CA VAL A 39 16.02 -9.13 15.12
C VAL A 39 15.24 -9.98 14.11
N GLY A 40 13.95 -9.67 13.96
CA GLY A 40 13.07 -10.27 12.96
C GLY A 40 13.33 -9.77 11.53
N ARG A 41 12.29 -9.82 10.69
CA ARG A 41 12.37 -9.24 9.33
C ARG A 41 12.45 -7.72 9.39
N GLN A 42 13.17 -7.14 8.44
CA GLN A 42 13.20 -5.70 8.24
C GLN A 42 11.80 -5.16 7.92
N PHE A 43 11.46 -4.02 8.51
CA PHE A 43 10.27 -3.26 8.18
C PHE A 43 10.53 -2.34 6.98
N ASP A 44 9.72 -2.46 5.92
CA ASP A 44 9.93 -1.73 4.66
C ASP A 44 9.11 -0.44 4.52
N GLY A 45 8.08 -0.26 5.35
CA GLY A 45 7.19 0.91 5.34
C GLY A 45 5.70 0.58 5.24
N ILE A 46 4.87 1.57 5.59
CA ILE A 46 3.42 1.60 5.33
C ILE A 46 3.12 2.60 4.21
N GLY A 47 2.18 2.29 3.32
CA GLY A 47 1.85 3.12 2.18
C GLY A 47 0.37 3.21 1.83
N GLY A 48 0.11 4.01 0.79
CA GLY A 48 -1.21 4.19 0.18
C GLY A 48 -1.13 4.15 -1.35
N ILE A 49 -2.28 3.92 -2.00
CA ILE A 49 -2.38 3.79 -3.45
C ILE A 49 -3.25 4.94 -4.00
N SER A 50 -2.74 5.65 -5.00
CA SER A 50 -3.55 6.47 -5.92
C SER A 50 -3.68 5.75 -7.26
N GLY A 51 -4.86 5.76 -7.84
CA GLY A 51 -5.21 4.95 -9.00
C GLY A 51 -5.76 3.58 -8.64
N GLY A 52 -5.69 2.65 -9.58
CA GLY A 52 -6.57 1.49 -9.60
C GLY A 52 -8.02 1.91 -9.87
N GLY A 53 -8.21 3.02 -10.59
CA GLY A 53 -9.53 3.52 -10.95
C GLY A 53 -9.80 4.97 -10.55
N ALA A 54 -9.05 5.93 -11.06
CA ALA A 54 -9.38 7.35 -10.93
C ALA A 54 -9.57 7.90 -9.50
N THR A 55 -8.97 7.26 -8.50
CA THR A 55 -9.32 7.44 -7.07
C THR A 55 -8.99 8.83 -6.53
N SER A 56 -8.04 9.53 -7.16
CA SER A 56 -7.62 10.89 -6.80
C SER A 56 -8.16 11.98 -7.74
N LYS A 57 -9.09 11.64 -8.65
CA LYS A 57 -9.58 12.53 -9.71
C LYS A 57 -10.16 13.85 -9.22
N LEU A 58 -10.84 13.85 -8.07
CA LEU A 58 -11.50 15.04 -7.53
C LEU A 58 -10.54 15.92 -6.70
N LEU A 59 -9.43 15.38 -6.21
CA LEU A 59 -8.49 16.09 -5.33
C LEU A 59 -7.82 17.28 -6.03
N VAL A 60 -7.47 17.13 -7.31
CA VAL A 60 -6.71 18.15 -8.07
C VAL A 60 -7.40 19.50 -8.15
N ASN A 61 -8.74 19.51 -8.12
CA ASN A 61 -9.58 20.70 -8.28
C ASN A 61 -9.99 21.33 -6.94
N TYR A 62 -9.56 20.79 -5.80
CA TYR A 62 -9.77 21.45 -4.52
C TYR A 62 -9.11 22.84 -4.52
N PRO A 63 -9.68 23.83 -3.79
CA PRO A 63 -9.00 25.09 -3.60
C PRO A 63 -7.64 24.84 -2.92
N MET A 64 -6.64 25.63 -3.32
CA MET A 64 -5.23 25.36 -3.03
C MET A 64 -4.96 25.09 -1.54
N LYS A 65 -5.56 25.88 -0.65
CA LYS A 65 -5.37 25.73 0.80
C LYS A 65 -5.80 24.33 1.29
N GLN A 66 -7.03 23.92 1.00
CA GLN A 66 -7.57 22.63 1.44
C GLN A 66 -6.82 21.47 0.76
N ARG A 67 -6.46 21.63 -0.52
CA ARG A 67 -5.67 20.63 -1.24
C ARG A 67 -4.31 20.41 -0.59
N ASP A 68 -3.61 21.49 -0.25
CA ASP A 68 -2.30 21.41 0.40
C ASP A 68 -2.39 20.84 1.81
N GLU A 69 -3.44 21.16 2.56
CA GLU A 69 -3.73 20.58 3.89
C GLU A 69 -3.96 19.06 3.80
N ILE A 70 -4.75 18.59 2.83
CA ILE A 70 -4.97 17.15 2.59
C ILE A 70 -3.65 16.45 2.28
N LEU A 71 -2.83 17.02 1.39
CA LEU A 71 -1.53 16.46 1.03
C LEU A 71 -0.54 16.48 2.21
N ASP A 72 -0.62 17.47 3.10
CA ASP A 72 0.14 17.49 4.35
C ASP A 72 -0.28 16.32 5.27
N TYR A 73 -1.59 16.07 5.44
CA TYR A 73 -2.07 14.92 6.20
C TYR A 73 -1.57 13.57 5.65
N LEU A 74 -1.41 13.45 4.33
CA LEU A 74 -0.95 12.20 3.71
C LEU A 74 0.58 12.04 3.80
N PHE A 75 1.34 13.06 3.41
CA PHE A 75 2.75 12.91 3.08
C PHE A 75 3.72 13.61 4.02
N LYS A 76 3.28 14.60 4.80
CA LYS A 76 4.19 15.36 5.67
C LYS A 76 4.67 14.47 6.83
N PRO A 77 5.99 14.33 7.03
CA PRO A 77 6.52 13.59 8.17
C PRO A 77 6.10 14.21 9.51
N ASN A 78 5.89 13.38 10.53
CA ASN A 78 5.52 13.81 11.88
C ASN A 78 4.25 14.67 11.94
N PHE A 79 3.26 14.35 11.10
CA PHE A 79 2.01 15.11 11.05
C PHE A 79 0.77 14.21 11.05
N GLY A 80 0.34 13.73 9.89
CA GLY A 80 -0.81 12.85 9.75
C GLY A 80 -0.40 11.38 9.56
N ALA A 81 -0.80 10.80 8.44
CA ALA A 81 -0.44 9.43 8.06
C ALA A 81 1.07 9.26 7.84
N SER A 82 1.76 10.31 7.39
CA SER A 82 3.22 10.33 7.17
C SER A 82 3.71 9.10 6.38
N LEU A 83 3.09 8.85 5.22
CA LEU A 83 3.31 7.63 4.44
C LEU A 83 4.78 7.42 4.06
N HIS A 84 5.24 6.18 4.14
CA HIS A 84 6.59 5.74 3.75
C HIS A 84 6.65 5.33 2.29
N ILE A 85 5.54 4.82 1.75
CA ILE A 85 5.43 4.33 0.37
C ILE A 85 4.21 4.97 -0.28
N PHE A 86 4.38 5.48 -1.50
CA PHE A 86 3.28 5.94 -2.32
C PHE A 86 3.24 5.16 -3.63
N LYS A 87 2.15 4.40 -3.82
CA LYS A 87 1.94 3.60 -5.03
C LYS A 87 0.99 4.35 -5.98
N VAL A 88 1.32 4.38 -7.26
CA VAL A 88 0.50 4.99 -8.31
C VAL A 88 0.18 4.01 -9.45
N GLU A 89 -0.96 4.21 -10.09
CA GLU A 89 -1.29 3.56 -11.36
C GLU A 89 -0.43 4.15 -12.51
N ILE A 90 0.09 3.27 -13.37
CA ILE A 90 0.50 3.65 -14.71
C ILE A 90 -0.74 3.60 -15.59
N GLY A 91 -1.32 4.75 -15.88
CA GLY A 91 -2.57 4.86 -16.65
C GLY A 91 -2.49 4.15 -18.00
N GLY A 92 -3.55 3.42 -18.35
CA GLY A 92 -3.58 2.57 -19.54
C GLY A 92 -4.77 2.82 -20.48
N ASP A 93 -5.42 3.99 -20.36
CA ASP A 93 -6.59 4.40 -21.16
C ASP A 93 -7.82 3.49 -21.01
N SER A 94 -7.91 2.76 -19.91
CA SER A 94 -9.01 1.83 -19.63
C SER A 94 -9.58 2.05 -18.25
N GLN A 95 -10.83 1.60 -18.04
CA GLN A 95 -11.47 1.58 -16.74
C GLN A 95 -10.71 0.62 -15.83
N SER A 96 -10.19 1.12 -14.71
CA SER A 96 -9.39 0.36 -13.75
C SER A 96 -10.04 0.18 -12.36
N THR A 97 -11.19 0.81 -12.06
CA THR A 97 -12.27 0.45 -11.09
C THR A 97 -13.36 1.54 -11.06
N GLU A 98 -13.04 2.76 -10.60
CA GLU A 98 -13.98 3.90 -10.53
C GLU A 98 -13.84 4.91 -11.68
N GLY A 99 -12.86 4.73 -12.57
CA GLY A 99 -12.68 5.51 -13.79
C GLY A 99 -11.42 5.12 -14.57
N CYS A 100 -11.22 5.78 -15.71
CA CYS A 100 -10.03 5.59 -16.53
C CYS A 100 -8.92 6.56 -16.15
N GLU A 101 -7.67 6.09 -16.20
CA GLU A 101 -6.48 6.94 -16.11
C GLU A 101 -5.73 6.99 -17.45
N ALA A 102 -5.27 8.19 -17.80
CA ALA A 102 -4.66 8.47 -19.09
C ALA A 102 -3.24 7.90 -19.18
N SER A 103 -2.96 7.22 -20.29
CA SER A 103 -1.63 6.73 -20.64
C SER A 103 -0.69 7.87 -21.05
N HIS A 104 0.59 7.72 -20.74
CA HIS A 104 1.65 8.56 -21.30
C HIS A 104 1.86 8.34 -22.81
N MET A 105 1.30 7.27 -23.37
CA MET A 105 1.31 6.97 -24.80
C MET A 105 -0.05 6.42 -25.24
N HIS A 106 -0.91 7.25 -25.84
CA HIS A 106 -2.20 6.80 -26.40
C HIS A 106 -1.99 5.94 -27.65
N GLU A 107 -0.96 6.28 -28.43
CA GLU A 107 -0.56 5.61 -29.66
C GLU A 107 0.94 5.27 -29.62
N ALA A 108 1.40 4.38 -30.51
CA ALA A 108 2.80 3.91 -30.52
C ALA A 108 3.84 5.03 -30.73
N TRP A 109 3.44 6.11 -31.42
CA TRP A 109 4.27 7.28 -31.71
C TRP A 109 4.01 8.48 -30.78
N ASP A 110 3.07 8.35 -29.84
CA ASP A 110 2.69 9.40 -28.92
C ASP A 110 3.43 9.27 -27.58
N GLU A 111 4.01 10.35 -27.09
CA GLU A 111 4.59 10.44 -25.74
C GLU A 111 4.23 11.77 -25.10
N ASN A 112 3.48 11.74 -24.01
CA ASN A 112 3.15 12.91 -23.23
C ASN A 112 3.10 12.57 -21.73
N TYR A 113 4.09 13.09 -21.02
CA TYR A 113 4.26 12.86 -19.59
C TYR A 113 3.53 13.87 -18.71
N HIS A 114 2.60 14.66 -19.25
CA HIS A 114 1.84 15.69 -18.51
C HIS A 114 0.34 15.38 -18.40
N ARG A 115 -0.06 14.14 -18.73
CA ARG A 115 -1.46 13.70 -18.66
C ARG A 115 -1.83 13.17 -17.28
N GLY A 116 -3.11 13.28 -16.94
CA GLY A 116 -3.62 12.82 -15.65
C GLY A 116 -3.08 13.68 -14.50
N TYR A 117 -3.02 13.08 -13.32
CA TYR A 117 -2.66 13.79 -12.09
C TYR A 117 -1.61 13.05 -11.26
N GLU A 118 -1.24 11.83 -11.62
CA GLU A 118 -0.26 11.07 -10.85
C GLU A 118 1.13 11.71 -10.87
N TRP A 119 1.54 12.34 -11.98
CA TRP A 119 2.78 13.12 -12.02
C TRP A 119 2.81 14.25 -10.99
N TRP A 120 1.69 14.95 -10.85
CA TRP A 120 1.52 15.99 -9.84
C TRP A 120 1.51 15.41 -8.43
N MET A 121 0.77 14.31 -8.20
CA MET A 121 0.74 13.61 -6.90
C MET A 121 2.13 13.16 -6.46
N LEU A 122 2.90 12.54 -7.37
CA LEU A 122 4.29 12.12 -7.12
C LEU A 122 5.17 13.31 -6.71
N THR A 123 5.03 14.43 -7.42
CA THR A 123 5.79 15.65 -7.14
C THR A 123 5.41 16.24 -5.77
N GLU A 124 4.12 16.31 -5.44
CA GLU A 124 3.64 16.83 -4.15
C GLU A 124 4.04 15.92 -2.97
N ALA A 125 4.05 14.60 -3.19
CA ALA A 125 4.50 13.62 -2.20
C ALA A 125 6.00 13.78 -1.92
N LYS A 126 6.84 13.79 -2.97
CA LYS A 126 8.31 13.98 -2.85
C LYS A 126 8.68 15.34 -2.26
N LYS A 127 7.92 16.40 -2.57
CA LYS A 127 8.12 17.74 -1.99
C LYS A 127 7.95 17.74 -0.47
N ARG A 128 7.00 16.95 0.05
CA ARG A 128 6.71 16.85 1.50
C ARG A 128 7.60 15.84 2.20
N ASN A 129 7.86 14.71 1.56
CA ASN A 129 8.73 13.66 2.04
C ASN A 129 9.69 13.21 0.93
N PRO A 130 10.91 13.78 0.85
CA PRO A 130 11.89 13.38 -0.16
C PRO A 130 12.27 11.89 -0.11
N ASN A 131 12.13 11.27 1.06
CA ASN A 131 12.48 9.87 1.32
C ASN A 131 11.32 8.90 1.06
N ILE A 132 10.14 9.38 0.63
CA ILE A 132 9.01 8.48 0.33
C ILE A 132 9.39 7.56 -0.83
N LYS A 133 9.16 6.25 -0.68
CA LYS A 133 9.42 5.28 -1.74
C LYS A 133 8.27 5.30 -2.74
N ILE A 134 8.58 5.29 -4.03
CA ILE A 134 7.61 5.31 -5.13
C ILE A 134 7.45 3.92 -5.73
N TYR A 135 6.21 3.46 -5.83
CA TYR A 135 5.85 2.22 -6.50
C TYR A 135 4.88 2.51 -7.65
N ALA A 136 5.22 2.13 -8.89
CA ALA A 136 4.31 2.22 -10.02
C ALA A 136 3.86 0.83 -10.52
N LEU A 137 2.61 0.71 -10.97
CA LEU A 137 2.04 -0.54 -11.49
C LEU A 137 0.97 -0.24 -12.56
N PRO A 138 0.96 -0.92 -13.72
CA PRO A 138 -0.14 -0.80 -14.68
C PRO A 138 -1.33 -1.70 -14.29
N TRP A 139 -2.55 -1.15 -14.43
CA TRP A 139 -3.81 -1.91 -14.40
C TRP A 139 -4.24 -2.33 -15.80
N ALA A 140 -3.98 -1.49 -16.78
CA ALA A 140 -4.31 -1.70 -18.18
C ALA A 140 -3.17 -1.22 -19.08
N PHE A 141 -3.30 -1.52 -20.36
CA PHE A 141 -2.37 -1.07 -21.40
C PHE A 141 -3.17 -0.54 -22.58
N PRO A 142 -2.69 0.51 -23.27
CA PRO A 142 -3.25 0.91 -24.57
C PRO A 142 -3.21 -0.25 -25.56
N GLY A 143 -4.22 -0.34 -26.43
CA GLY A 143 -4.37 -1.50 -27.34
C GLY A 143 -3.17 -1.75 -28.26
N TRP A 144 -2.45 -0.70 -28.66
CA TRP A 144 -1.27 -0.81 -29.52
C TRP A 144 -0.10 -1.55 -28.84
N VAL A 145 -0.01 -1.53 -27.51
CA VAL A 145 1.03 -2.23 -26.74
C VAL A 145 0.92 -3.75 -26.94
N GLY A 146 -0.30 -4.26 -27.12
CA GLY A 146 -0.54 -5.66 -27.48
C GLY A 146 -0.25 -5.99 -28.95
N ASN A 147 0.12 -4.99 -29.77
CA ASN A 147 0.37 -5.09 -31.21
C ASN A 147 -0.72 -5.90 -31.94
N GLY A 148 -1.98 -5.49 -31.75
CA GLY A 148 -3.16 -6.15 -32.31
C GLY A 148 -3.68 -7.35 -31.51
N THR A 149 -3.00 -7.76 -30.44
CA THR A 149 -3.44 -8.83 -29.53
C THR A 149 -4.04 -8.28 -28.24
N ARG A 150 -4.81 -9.12 -27.53
CA ARG A 150 -5.40 -8.78 -26.21
C ARG A 150 -4.47 -9.08 -25.02
N ASN A 151 -3.25 -9.55 -25.28
CA ASN A 151 -2.29 -9.93 -24.25
C ASN A 151 -1.04 -9.04 -24.34
N PRO A 152 -0.71 -8.24 -23.30
CA PRO A 152 0.49 -7.39 -23.33
C PRO A 152 1.78 -8.22 -23.41
N TYR A 153 1.77 -9.52 -23.13
CA TYR A 153 2.97 -10.35 -23.16
C TYR A 153 3.22 -11.09 -24.47
N THR A 154 2.38 -10.90 -25.50
CA THR A 154 2.68 -11.44 -26.84
C THR A 154 4.00 -10.86 -27.37
N TYR A 155 4.24 -9.58 -27.09
CA TYR A 155 5.46 -8.86 -27.48
C TYR A 155 6.09 -8.25 -26.22
N PRO A 156 6.76 -9.06 -25.37
CA PRO A 156 7.17 -8.62 -24.03
C PRO A 156 8.13 -7.42 -24.07
N ASN A 157 9.01 -7.34 -25.06
CA ASN A 157 9.92 -6.20 -25.24
C ASN A 157 9.18 -4.90 -25.55
N LEU A 158 8.05 -4.95 -26.27
CA LEU A 158 7.23 -3.78 -26.58
C LEU A 158 6.59 -3.23 -25.31
N THR A 159 5.99 -4.12 -24.52
CA THR A 159 5.40 -3.79 -23.22
C THR A 159 6.43 -3.28 -22.22
N ALA A 160 7.61 -3.91 -22.16
CA ALA A 160 8.71 -3.47 -21.29
C ALA A 160 9.19 -2.07 -21.70
N THR A 161 9.32 -1.82 -23.01
CA THR A 161 9.68 -0.49 -23.52
C THR A 161 8.63 0.56 -23.15
N TYR A 162 7.34 0.24 -23.27
CA TYR A 162 6.25 1.14 -22.85
C TYR A 162 6.34 1.51 -21.37
N VAL A 163 6.53 0.53 -20.48
CA VAL A 163 6.67 0.77 -19.03
C VAL A 163 7.98 1.52 -18.70
N LEU A 164 9.09 1.17 -19.34
CA LEU A 164 10.37 1.87 -19.15
C LEU A 164 10.30 3.34 -19.55
N LYS A 165 9.58 3.66 -20.63
CA LYS A 165 9.34 5.06 -21.02
C LYS A 165 8.62 5.85 -19.93
N TRP A 166 7.66 5.25 -19.23
CA TRP A 166 7.01 5.88 -18.08
C TRP A 166 8.00 6.21 -16.96
N VAL A 167 8.85 5.24 -16.59
CA VAL A 167 9.89 5.41 -15.55
C VAL A 167 10.91 6.47 -15.94
N GLN A 168 11.37 6.46 -17.19
CA GLN A 168 12.28 7.47 -17.74
C GLN A 168 11.62 8.86 -17.75
N GLY A 169 10.33 8.93 -18.07
CA GLY A 169 9.53 10.14 -18.01
C GLY A 169 9.44 10.72 -16.59
N ALA A 170 9.17 9.88 -15.59
CA ALA A 170 9.14 10.28 -14.18
C ALA A 170 10.45 10.97 -13.76
N LYS A 171 11.59 10.37 -14.12
CA LYS A 171 12.91 10.95 -13.80
C LYS A 171 13.18 12.22 -14.59
N LYS A 172 12.97 12.20 -15.91
CA LYS A 172 13.34 13.29 -16.82
C LYS A 172 12.52 14.56 -16.59
N TYR A 173 11.21 14.44 -16.40
CA TYR A 173 10.30 15.59 -16.34
C TYR A 173 9.98 16.02 -14.91
N TYR A 174 10.10 15.13 -13.93
CA TYR A 174 9.68 15.39 -12.54
C TYR A 174 10.77 15.13 -11.50
N SER A 175 11.98 14.70 -11.91
CA SER A 175 13.06 14.31 -11.00
C SER A 175 12.65 13.24 -9.97
N VAL A 176 11.66 12.41 -10.32
CA VAL A 176 11.17 11.32 -9.45
C VAL A 176 11.89 10.04 -9.79
N ASP A 177 12.58 9.47 -8.80
CA ASP A 177 13.08 8.09 -8.86
C ASP A 177 11.97 7.12 -8.45
N VAL A 178 11.78 6.08 -9.27
CA VAL A 178 10.79 5.01 -9.03
C VAL A 178 11.51 3.85 -8.36
N ASP A 179 11.18 3.56 -7.11
CA ASP A 179 11.85 2.53 -6.30
C ASP A 179 11.37 1.11 -6.64
N TYR A 180 10.10 0.96 -7.01
CA TYR A 180 9.50 -0.33 -7.36
C TYR A 180 8.64 -0.22 -8.63
N ILE A 181 8.76 -1.22 -9.50
CA ILE A 181 7.92 -1.37 -10.68
C ILE A 181 7.18 -2.71 -10.62
N GLY A 182 5.88 -2.67 -10.86
CA GLY A 182 5.02 -3.85 -10.87
C GLY A 182 4.83 -4.41 -12.28
N ILE A 183 4.06 -5.49 -12.37
CA ILE A 183 3.89 -6.26 -13.61
C ILE A 183 2.55 -5.96 -14.29
N TRP A 184 1.45 -6.52 -13.78
CA TRP A 184 0.10 -6.23 -14.24
C TRP A 184 -0.87 -6.55 -13.11
N ASN A 185 -1.61 -5.54 -12.65
CA ASN A 185 -2.43 -5.65 -11.45
C ASN A 185 -3.46 -6.79 -11.57
N GLU A 186 -3.46 -7.72 -10.60
CA GLU A 186 -4.45 -8.80 -10.50
C GLU A 186 -4.65 -9.60 -11.80
N ARG A 187 -3.57 -9.78 -12.55
CA ARG A 187 -3.55 -10.57 -13.78
C ARG A 187 -2.37 -11.53 -13.79
N PRO A 188 -2.44 -12.63 -14.55
CA PRO A 188 -1.31 -13.53 -14.71
C PRO A 188 -0.08 -12.76 -15.18
N TYR A 189 1.08 -13.08 -14.61
CA TYR A 189 2.35 -12.53 -15.07
C TYR A 189 2.97 -13.43 -16.16
N SER A 190 3.93 -12.88 -16.92
CA SER A 190 4.78 -13.65 -17.83
C SER A 190 6.21 -13.67 -17.31
N THR A 191 6.76 -14.87 -17.08
CA THR A 191 8.18 -15.01 -16.68
C THR A 191 9.15 -14.45 -17.71
N THR A 192 8.78 -14.47 -18.99
CA THR A 192 9.62 -13.92 -20.07
C THR A 192 9.61 -12.41 -20.07
N TYR A 193 8.51 -11.77 -19.66
CA TYR A 193 8.43 -10.32 -19.50
C TYR A 193 9.19 -9.82 -18.26
N VAL A 194 9.19 -10.62 -17.18
CA VAL A 194 9.84 -10.26 -15.90
C VAL A 194 11.38 -10.35 -16.00
N LYS A 195 11.91 -11.22 -16.85
CA LYS A 195 13.35 -11.43 -17.05
C LYS A 195 13.93 -10.39 -17.99
#